data_AF-A0A9E1YWT0-F1
#
_entry.id   AF-A0A9E1YWT0-F1
#
_cell.length_a   1.000
_cell.length_b   1.000
_cell.length_c   1.000
_cell.angle_alpha   90.00
_cell.angle_beta   90.00
_cell.angle_gamma   90.00
#
_symmetry.space_group_name_H-M   'P 1'
#
loop_
_entity.id
_entity.type
_entity.pdbx_description
1 polymer ?
#
loop_
_entity_poly.entity_id
_entity_poly.type
_entity_poly.pdbx_seq_one_letter_code
_entity_poly.pdbx_strand_id
1 'polypeptide(L)' 'MSRTVDIIVIGGGHAGVEAAWAASSVLPNGTVAFLTMDA' A
#
# COMPACT_ATOMS: atom_id res chain seq x y z
N MET A 1 14.61 -0.04 14.69
CA MET A 1 14.84 0.63 13.39
C MET A 1 13.48 0.92 12.77
N SER A 2 13.12 2.17 12.51
CA SER A 2 11.85 2.52 11.86
C SER A 2 12.05 2.53 10.33
N ARG A 3 11.07 2.01 9.58
CA ARG A 3 10.99 2.16 8.12
C ARG A 3 9.91 3.19 7.81
N THR A 4 10.24 4.15 6.96
CA THR A 4 9.30 5.15 6.45
C THR A 4 8.80 4.72 5.08
N VAL A 5 7.53 4.98 4.81
CA VAL A 5 6.89 4.81 3.51
C VAL A 5 5.98 6.00 3.26
N ASP A 6 5.69 6.30 2.01
CA ASP A 6 4.87 7.44 1.63
C ASP A 6 3.37 7.14 1.82
N ILE A 7 2.99 5.89 1.57
CA ILE A 7 1.61 5.42 1.70
C ILE A 7 1.58 4.05 2.40
N ILE A 8 0.64 3.89 3.34
CA ILE A 8 0.29 2.59 3.92
C ILE A 8 -1.16 2.28 3.54
N VAL A 9 -1.36 1.14 2.89
CA VAL A 9 -2.70 0.59 2.59
C VAL A 9 -2.93 -0.62 3.48
N ILE A 10 -4.02 -0.59 4.27
CA ILE A 10 -4.37 -1.65 5.21
C ILE A 10 -5.66 -2.33 4.73
N GLY A 11 -5.58 -3.65 4.50
CA GLY A 11 -6.69 -4.49 4.07
C GLY A 11 -6.46 -5.12 2.70
N GLY A 12 -6.58 -6.44 2.60
CA GLY A 12 -6.29 -7.22 1.38
C GLY A 12 -7.47 -7.45 0.44
N GLY A 13 -8.64 -6.86 0.72
CA GLY A 13 -9.81 -6.99 -0.14
C GLY A 13 -9.67 -6.21 -1.45
N HIS A 14 -10.67 -6.31 -2.32
CA HIS A 14 -10.67 -5.64 -3.64
C HIS A 14 -10.31 -4.15 -3.54
N ALA A 15 -10.96 -3.41 -2.64
CA ALA A 15 -10.67 -1.99 -2.44
C ALA A 15 -9.22 -1.70 -2.02
N GLY A 16 -8.61 -2.58 -1.20
CA GLY A 16 -7.24 -2.41 -0.75
C GLY A 16 -6.22 -2.68 -1.85
N VAL A 17 -6.46 -3.71 -2.68
CA VAL A 17 -5.62 -4.00 -3.85
C VAL A 17 -5.68 -2.84 -4.86
N GLU A 18 -6.88 -2.37 -5.18
CA GLU A 18 -7.07 -1.24 -6.11
C GLU A 18 -6.43 0.05 -5.57
N ALA A 19 -6.54 0.32 -4.26
CA ALA A 19 -5.91 1.47 -3.63
C ALA A 19 -4.37 1.39 -3.69
N ALA A 20 -3.79 0.22 -3.42
CA ALA A 20 -2.34 0.03 -3.51
C ALA A 20 -1.84 0.16 -4.96
N TRP A 21 -2.58 -0.38 -5.94
CA TRP A 21 -2.25 -0.26 -7.36
C TRP A 21 -2.32 1.19 -7.84
N ALA A 22 -3.40 1.91 -7.51
CA ALA A 22 -3.55 3.33 -7.84
C ALA A 22 -2.44 4.17 -7.21
N ALA A 23 -2.11 3.94 -5.93
CA ALA A 23 -1.01 4.60 -5.23
C ALA A 23 0.34 4.38 -5.92
N SER A 24 0.64 3.14 -6.33
CA SER A 24 1.88 2.82 -7.05
C SER A 24 1.96 3.45 -8.44
N SER A 25 0.80 3.65 -9.09
CA SER A 25 0.73 4.25 -10.44
C SER A 25 0.90 5.77 -10.42
N VAL A 26 0.43 6.43 -9.37
CA VAL A 26 0.53 7.90 -9.21
C VAL A 26 1.89 8.31 -8.64
N LEU A 27 2.56 7.44 -7.90
CA LEU A 27 3.87 7.70 -7.26
C LEU A 27 4.97 6.79 -7.85
N PRO A 28 5.51 7.10 -9.04
CA PRO A 28 6.49 6.25 -9.71
C PRO A 28 7.82 6.07 -8.94
N ASN A 29 8.12 6.98 -8.00
CA ASN A 29 9.29 6.90 -7.11
C ASN A 29 8.90 6.79 -5.62
N GLY A 30 7.61 6.61 -5.31
CA GLY A 30 7.12 6.49 -3.94
C GLY A 30 7.12 5.05 -3.45
N THR A 31 7.20 4.87 -2.14
CA THR A 31 7.12 3.57 -1.49
C THR A 31 5.73 3.36 -0.90
N VAL A 32 5.03 2.32 -1.38
CA VAL A 32 3.73 1.89 -0.86
C VAL A 32 3.89 0.63 -0.03
N ALA A 33 3.49 0.68 1.24
CA ALA A 33 3.35 -0.52 2.06
C ALA A 33 1.93 -1.05 1.95
N PHE A 34 1.78 -2.23 1.36
CA PHE A 34 0.51 -2.96 1.33
C PHE A 34 0.48 -3.99 2.47
N LEU A 35 -0.40 -3.78 3.44
CA LEU A 35 -0.51 -4.60 4.64
C LEU A 35 -1.82 -5.40 4.61
N THR A 36 -1.71 -6.72 4.59
CA THR A 36 -2.84 -7.64 4.74
C THR A 36 -2.78 -8.30 6.10
N MET A 37 -3.94 -8.55 6.69
CA MET A 37 -4.05 -9.40 7.87
C MET A 37 -4.35 -10.82 7.39
N ASP A 38 -3.66 -11.79 7.97
CA ASP A 38 -4.12 -13.18 7.90
C ASP A 38 -5.35 -13.31 8.82
N ALA A 39 -6.32 -14.13 8.41
CA ALA A 39 -7.56 -14.32 9.18
C ALA A 39 -7.35 -15.36 10.29
#